data_AF-A0A2M9FY40-F1
#
_entry.id   AF-A0A2M9FY40-F1
#
_cell.length_a   1.000
_cell.length_b   1.000
_cell.length_c   1.000
_cell.angle_alpha   90.00
_cell.angle_beta   90.00
_cell.angle_gamma   90.00
#
_symmetry.space_group_name_H-M   'P 1'
#
loop_
_entity.id
_entity.type
_entity.pdbx_description
1 polymer ?
#
loop_
_entity_poly.entity_id
_entity_poly.type
_entity_poly.pdbx_seq_one_letter_code
_entity_poly.pdbx_strand_id
1 'polypeptide(L)'
;MLTSVRRLSLVASVAVLLQMGQAQAQSVADLNAFTGDQAGAVALAVQVVQANPESAAAAVAEVLAKFPDAAVALTTQLVTAFPESAVQVARIVAQQAPAQAAQVAGAAAAVAPEQAADIAVGVAQDNPDAAVQIVAAVAEASDTEVAAIAPSVAEAIGVDETELAEAAEAEQVDEADAIDDSDDSELASG
;
A
#
# COMPACT_ATOMS: atom_id res chain seq x y z
N MET A 1 -33.85 -51.53 -27.55
CA MET A 1 -33.30 -50.82 -26.38
C MET A 1 -31.78 -50.53 -26.49
N LEU A 2 -31.15 -50.52 -27.69
CA LEU A 2 -29.68 -50.33 -27.82
C LEU A 2 -29.25 -48.94 -28.37
N THR A 3 -30.18 -48.06 -28.72
CA THR A 3 -29.87 -46.72 -29.27
C THR A 3 -29.66 -45.64 -28.20
N SER A 4 -30.25 -45.80 -27.01
CA SER A 4 -30.16 -44.78 -25.94
C SER A 4 -28.78 -44.77 -25.24
N VAL A 5 -28.12 -45.93 -25.12
CA VAL A 5 -26.86 -46.06 -24.38
C VAL A 5 -25.69 -45.39 -25.12
N ARG A 6 -25.67 -45.45 -26.46
CA ARG A 6 -24.62 -44.83 -27.29
C ARG A 6 -24.69 -43.30 -27.31
N ARG A 7 -25.89 -42.71 -27.27
CA ARG A 7 -26.04 -41.24 -27.21
C ARG A 7 -25.64 -40.68 -25.85
N LEU A 8 -25.94 -41.40 -24.77
CA LEU A 8 -25.55 -41.01 -23.42
C LEU A 8 -24.02 -41.03 -23.24
N SER A 9 -23.34 -42.02 -23.84
CA SER A 9 -21.88 -42.13 -23.79
C SER A 9 -21.15 -41.06 -24.64
N LEU A 10 -21.71 -40.65 -25.79
CA LEU A 10 -21.13 -39.59 -26.61
C LEU A 10 -21.29 -38.20 -25.95
N VAL A 11 -22.46 -37.93 -25.36
CA VAL A 11 -22.72 -36.68 -24.63
C VAL A 11 -21.84 -36.58 -23.38
N ALA A 12 -21.65 -37.68 -22.65
CA ALA A 12 -20.74 -37.71 -21.50
C ALA A 12 -19.27 -37.49 -21.94
N SER A 13 -18.84 -38.07 -23.07
CA SER A 13 -17.47 -37.90 -23.57
C SER A 13 -17.21 -36.47 -24.08
N VAL A 14 -18.20 -35.85 -24.73
CA VAL A 14 -18.13 -34.44 -25.16
C VAL A 14 -18.17 -33.50 -23.95
N ALA A 15 -18.98 -33.79 -22.93
CA ALA A 15 -19.02 -33.00 -21.70
C ALA A 15 -17.69 -33.05 -20.93
N VAL A 16 -17.03 -34.22 -20.87
CA VAL A 16 -15.70 -34.35 -20.25
C VAL A 16 -14.62 -33.65 -21.07
N LEU A 17 -14.68 -33.70 -22.41
CA LEU A 17 -13.76 -32.93 -23.27
C LEU A 17 -13.96 -31.41 -23.12
N LEU A 18 -15.21 -30.96 -22.98
CA LEU A 18 -15.55 -29.57 -22.71
C LEU A 18 -15.07 -29.13 -21.32
N GLN A 19 -15.20 -30.01 -20.32
CA GLN A 19 -14.75 -29.78 -18.94
C GLN A 19 -13.21 -29.67 -18.86
N MET A 20 -12.45 -30.49 -19.62
CA MET A 20 -10.99 -30.34 -19.70
C MET A 20 -10.56 -29.08 -20.46
N GLY A 21 -11.31 -28.66 -21.49
CA GLY A 21 -11.09 -27.39 -22.17
C GLY A 21 -11.39 -26.16 -21.29
N GLN A 22 -12.40 -26.25 -20.42
CA GLN A 22 -12.70 -25.21 -19.44
C GLN A 22 -11.69 -25.16 -18.29
N ALA A 23 -11.15 -26.30 -17.84
CA ALA A 23 -10.10 -26.32 -16.82
C ALA A 23 -8.78 -25.67 -17.30
N GLN A 24 -8.44 -25.82 -18.60
CA GLN A 24 -7.29 -25.13 -19.19
C GLN A 24 -7.58 -23.64 -19.48
N ALA A 25 -8.81 -23.27 -19.85
CA ALA A 25 -9.19 -21.86 -19.99
C ALA A 25 -9.22 -21.14 -18.63
N GLN A 26 -9.65 -21.82 -17.57
CA GLN A 26 -9.59 -21.30 -16.21
C GLN A 26 -8.15 -21.17 -15.74
N SER A 27 -7.23 -22.10 -16.01
CA SER A 27 -5.83 -21.94 -15.61
C SER A 27 -5.09 -20.85 -16.38
N VAL A 28 -5.43 -20.62 -17.65
CA VAL A 28 -4.87 -19.49 -18.43
C VAL A 28 -5.51 -18.17 -17.99
N ALA A 29 -6.82 -18.13 -17.71
CA ALA A 29 -7.48 -16.94 -17.17
C ALA A 29 -7.04 -16.64 -15.73
N ASP A 30 -6.75 -17.67 -14.92
CA ASP A 30 -6.22 -17.57 -13.57
C ASP A 30 -4.76 -17.14 -13.61
N LEU A 31 -3.93 -17.65 -14.53
CA LEU A 31 -2.59 -17.13 -14.80
C LEU A 31 -2.59 -15.70 -15.36
N ASN A 32 -3.56 -15.35 -16.21
CA ASN A 32 -3.72 -14.02 -16.80
C ASN A 32 -4.40 -13.04 -15.84
N ALA A 33 -5.13 -13.51 -14.83
CA ALA A 33 -5.58 -12.74 -13.67
C ALA A 33 -4.42 -12.59 -12.66
N PHE A 34 -3.60 -13.62 -12.49
CA PHE A 34 -2.39 -13.62 -11.69
C PHE A 34 -1.28 -12.73 -12.29
N THR A 35 -1.32 -12.42 -13.59
CA THR A 35 -0.34 -11.55 -14.27
C THR A 35 -0.93 -10.28 -14.90
N GLY A 36 -2.27 -10.15 -14.92
CA GLY A 36 -2.99 -9.05 -15.55
C GLY A 36 -3.79 -8.17 -14.60
N ASP A 37 -4.06 -8.60 -13.37
CA ASP A 37 -4.76 -7.83 -12.35
C ASP A 37 -3.85 -7.49 -11.15
N GLN A 38 -4.18 -6.42 -10.43
CA GLN A 38 -3.38 -5.88 -9.33
C GLN A 38 -3.07 -6.92 -8.24
N ALA A 39 -4.02 -7.79 -7.91
CA ALA A 39 -3.84 -8.82 -6.88
C ALA A 39 -2.80 -9.88 -7.29
N GLY A 40 -2.77 -10.22 -8.57
CA GLY A 40 -1.81 -11.17 -9.13
C GLY A 40 -0.38 -10.64 -9.12
N ALA A 41 -0.21 -9.38 -9.53
CA ALA A 41 1.09 -8.72 -9.52
C ALA A 41 1.68 -8.63 -8.10
N VAL A 42 0.85 -8.29 -7.11
CA VAL A 42 1.24 -8.27 -5.69
C VAL A 42 1.61 -9.68 -5.19
N ALA A 43 0.82 -10.70 -5.50
CA ALA A 43 1.11 -12.07 -5.08
C ALA A 43 2.42 -12.61 -5.66
N LEU A 44 2.69 -12.34 -6.95
CA LEU A 44 3.95 -12.70 -7.60
C LEU A 44 5.12 -11.94 -6.97
N ALA A 45 4.98 -10.63 -6.77
CA ALA A 45 6.00 -9.81 -6.13
C ALA A 45 6.37 -10.36 -4.74
N VAL A 46 5.38 -10.62 -3.88
CA VAL A 46 5.63 -11.21 -2.55
C VAL A 46 6.32 -12.57 -2.65
N GLN A 47 5.96 -13.41 -3.62
CA GLN A 47 6.63 -14.71 -3.81
C GLN A 47 8.09 -14.54 -4.25
N VAL A 48 8.36 -13.64 -5.20
CA VAL A 48 9.72 -13.33 -5.66
C VAL A 48 10.57 -12.81 -4.52
N VAL A 49 10.04 -11.89 -3.70
CA VAL A 49 10.76 -11.31 -2.56
C VAL A 49 11.00 -12.35 -1.46
N GLN A 50 10.05 -13.25 -1.20
CA GLN A 50 10.28 -14.35 -0.26
C GLN A 50 11.39 -15.30 -0.72
N ALA A 51 11.49 -15.55 -2.02
CA ALA A 51 12.57 -16.35 -2.59
C ALA A 51 13.90 -15.59 -2.64
N ASN A 52 13.85 -14.26 -2.77
CA ASN A 52 15.01 -13.39 -2.84
C ASN A 52 14.68 -12.01 -2.22
N PRO A 53 14.97 -11.81 -0.92
CA PRO A 53 14.61 -10.58 -0.19
C PRO A 53 15.21 -9.31 -0.80
N GLU A 54 16.37 -9.40 -1.45
CA GLU A 54 17.03 -8.27 -2.12
C GLU A 54 16.21 -7.75 -3.32
N SER A 55 15.23 -8.52 -3.80
CA SER A 55 14.35 -8.14 -4.91
C SER A 55 13.16 -7.27 -4.47
N ALA A 56 12.99 -6.96 -3.17
CA ALA A 56 11.88 -6.17 -2.63
C ALA A 56 11.69 -4.85 -3.37
N ALA A 57 12.78 -4.09 -3.49
CA ALA A 57 12.83 -2.82 -4.20
C ALA A 57 12.37 -2.93 -5.67
N ALA A 58 12.90 -3.92 -6.40
CA ALA A 58 12.58 -4.13 -7.81
C ALA A 58 11.13 -4.59 -8.00
N ALA A 59 10.65 -5.47 -7.13
CA ALA A 59 9.27 -5.97 -7.17
C ALA A 59 8.25 -4.85 -6.91
N VAL A 60 8.52 -3.98 -5.93
CA VAL A 60 7.69 -2.80 -5.66
C VAL A 60 7.69 -1.85 -6.86
N ALA A 61 8.86 -1.54 -7.42
CA ALA A 61 8.95 -0.68 -8.60
C ALA A 61 8.19 -1.25 -9.81
N GLU A 62 8.24 -2.56 -10.03
CA GLU A 62 7.53 -3.22 -11.13
C GLU A 62 6.00 -3.14 -10.95
N VAL A 63 5.51 -3.40 -9.74
CA VAL A 63 4.08 -3.27 -9.42
C VAL A 63 3.65 -1.80 -9.51
N LEU A 64 4.45 -0.87 -8.99
CA LEU A 64 4.19 0.56 -8.99
C LEU A 64 4.04 1.15 -10.39
N ALA A 65 4.87 0.69 -11.33
CA ALA A 65 4.82 1.15 -12.72
C ALA A 65 3.50 0.84 -13.43
N LYS A 66 2.75 -0.18 -12.96
CA LYS A 66 1.51 -0.65 -13.59
C LYS A 66 0.27 -0.45 -12.72
N PHE A 67 0.44 -0.52 -11.40
CA PHE A 67 -0.61 -0.51 -10.38
C PHE A 67 -0.12 0.25 -9.13
N PRO A 68 -0.14 1.59 -9.15
CA PRO A 68 0.41 2.39 -8.06
C PRO A 68 -0.26 2.12 -6.71
N ASP A 69 -1.58 2.04 -6.66
CA ASP A 69 -2.32 1.70 -5.44
C ASP A 69 -1.98 0.29 -4.90
N ALA A 70 -1.69 -0.66 -5.80
CA ALA A 70 -1.29 -2.01 -5.41
C ALA A 70 0.13 -2.04 -4.85
N ALA A 71 1.01 -1.12 -5.29
CA ALA A 71 2.36 -1.02 -4.79
C ALA A 71 2.42 -0.49 -3.35
N VAL A 72 1.49 0.36 -2.93
CA VAL A 72 1.33 0.74 -1.51
C VAL A 72 0.96 -0.48 -0.67
N ALA A 73 -0.05 -1.24 -1.10
CA ALA A 73 -0.46 -2.46 -0.39
C ALA A 73 0.64 -3.54 -0.37
N LEU A 74 1.42 -3.66 -1.45
CA LEU A 74 2.61 -4.51 -1.49
C LEU A 74 3.68 -4.02 -0.52
N THR A 75 3.94 -2.72 -0.49
CA THR A 75 4.95 -2.11 0.39
C THR A 75 4.63 -2.41 1.85
N THR A 76 3.40 -2.21 2.30
CA THR A 76 2.99 -2.55 3.68
C THR A 76 3.21 -4.04 4.00
N GLN A 77 2.86 -4.93 3.08
CA GLN A 77 3.08 -6.37 3.26
C GLN A 77 4.57 -6.73 3.33
N LEU A 78 5.40 -6.12 2.47
CA LEU A 78 6.83 -6.36 2.45
C LEU A 78 7.53 -5.77 3.67
N VAL A 79 7.12 -4.59 4.13
CA VAL A 79 7.64 -3.98 5.37
C VAL A 79 7.33 -4.88 6.57
N THR A 80 6.14 -5.47 6.62
CA THR A 80 5.76 -6.40 7.70
C THR A 80 6.63 -7.66 7.69
N ALA A 81 6.93 -8.19 6.50
CA ALA A 81 7.74 -9.41 6.35
C ALA A 81 9.26 -9.15 6.43
N PHE A 82 9.70 -7.97 6.00
CA PHE A 82 11.08 -7.54 5.84
C PHE A 82 11.24 -6.08 6.27
N PRO A 83 11.17 -5.79 7.58
CA PRO A 83 11.27 -4.42 8.08
C PRO A 83 12.58 -3.75 7.66
N GLU A 84 13.68 -4.50 7.55
CA GLU A 84 14.97 -3.95 7.07
C GLU A 84 14.89 -3.28 5.68
N SER A 85 13.91 -3.64 4.86
CA SER A 85 13.70 -3.05 3.52
C SER A 85 12.74 -1.85 3.52
N ALA A 86 12.07 -1.54 4.65
CA ALA A 86 10.96 -0.61 4.74
C ALA A 86 11.25 0.77 4.14
N VAL A 87 12.35 1.38 4.59
CA VAL A 87 12.81 2.69 4.11
C VAL A 87 13.07 2.65 2.61
N GLN A 88 13.74 1.61 2.11
CA GLN A 88 14.08 1.50 0.69
C GLN A 88 12.84 1.36 -0.19
N VAL A 89 11.89 0.49 0.18
CA VAL A 89 10.67 0.28 -0.61
C VAL A 89 9.74 1.50 -0.58
N ALA A 90 9.60 2.15 0.59
CA ALA A 90 8.80 3.37 0.71
C ALA A 90 9.38 4.51 -0.14
N ARG A 91 10.71 4.67 -0.14
CA ARG A 91 11.41 5.63 -1.00
C ARG A 91 11.20 5.39 -2.49
N ILE A 92 11.23 4.14 -2.93
CA ILE A 92 10.96 3.80 -4.34
C ILE A 92 9.55 4.24 -4.74
N VAL A 93 8.56 3.96 -3.89
CA VAL A 93 7.18 4.42 -4.12
C VAL A 93 7.13 5.93 -4.18
N ALA A 94 7.74 6.61 -3.22
CA ALA A 94 7.80 8.05 -3.19
C ALA A 94 8.45 8.65 -4.47
N GLN A 95 9.55 8.07 -4.96
CA GLN A 95 10.24 8.57 -6.14
C GLN A 95 9.43 8.44 -7.44
N GLN A 96 8.71 7.33 -7.63
CA GLN A 96 7.96 7.11 -8.88
C GLN A 96 6.48 7.52 -8.80
N ALA A 97 5.92 7.57 -7.59
CA ALA A 97 4.56 8.02 -7.30
C ALA A 97 4.61 9.06 -6.16
N PRO A 98 5.06 10.29 -6.45
CA PRO A 98 5.19 11.35 -5.45
C PRO A 98 3.85 11.66 -4.74
N ALA A 99 2.73 11.52 -5.44
CA ALA A 99 1.39 11.68 -4.88
C ALA A 99 1.02 10.63 -3.82
N GLN A 100 1.73 9.50 -3.76
CA GLN A 100 1.53 8.44 -2.76
C GLN A 100 2.63 8.42 -1.69
N ALA A 101 3.56 9.37 -1.70
CA ALA A 101 4.69 9.43 -0.77
C ALA A 101 4.26 9.48 0.71
N ALA A 102 3.31 10.34 1.07
CA ALA A 102 2.80 10.41 2.44
C ALA A 102 2.04 9.13 2.85
N GLN A 103 1.20 8.62 1.94
CA GLN A 103 0.44 7.38 2.18
C GLN A 103 1.36 6.18 2.41
N VAL A 104 2.40 6.00 1.57
CA VAL A 104 3.34 4.88 1.73
C VAL A 104 4.20 5.05 2.97
N ALA A 105 4.60 6.27 3.31
CA ALA A 105 5.38 6.55 4.52
C ALA A 105 4.56 6.20 5.77
N GLY A 106 3.33 6.69 5.88
CA GLY A 106 2.42 6.34 6.97
C GLY A 106 2.10 4.84 7.01
N ALA A 107 1.76 4.23 5.87
CA ALA A 107 1.45 2.81 5.83
C ALA A 107 2.63 1.90 6.19
N ALA A 108 3.86 2.29 5.83
CA ALA A 108 5.07 1.58 6.24
C ALA A 108 5.38 1.81 7.72
N ALA A 109 5.20 3.04 8.22
CA ALA A 109 5.40 3.39 9.62
C ALA A 109 4.39 2.72 10.57
N ALA A 110 3.15 2.48 10.12
CA ALA A 110 2.14 1.73 10.88
C ALA A 110 2.58 0.29 11.20
N VAL A 111 3.29 -0.36 10.27
CA VAL A 111 3.74 -1.76 10.43
C VAL A 111 5.20 -1.88 10.87
N ALA A 112 5.98 -0.81 10.74
CA ALA A 112 7.36 -0.69 11.21
C ALA A 112 7.58 0.62 11.99
N PRO A 113 6.93 0.79 13.16
CA PRO A 113 7.01 2.03 13.94
C PRO A 113 8.44 2.35 14.40
N GLU A 114 9.27 1.33 14.63
CA GLU A 114 10.69 1.52 14.98
C GLU A 114 11.51 2.21 13.87
N GLN A 115 11.02 2.19 12.63
CA GLN A 115 11.66 2.81 11.47
C GLN A 115 10.90 4.04 10.97
N ALA A 116 9.84 4.46 11.66
CA ALA A 116 8.96 5.55 11.23
C ALA A 116 9.73 6.83 10.89
N ALA A 117 10.65 7.26 11.77
CA ALA A 117 11.47 8.45 11.56
C ALA A 117 12.39 8.31 10.33
N ASP A 118 13.07 7.17 10.16
CA ASP A 118 13.93 6.91 9.00
C ASP A 118 13.14 6.85 7.69
N ILE A 119 11.93 6.28 7.72
CA ILE A 119 11.01 6.24 6.59
C ILE A 119 10.60 7.67 6.22
N ALA A 120 10.16 8.47 7.19
CA ALA A 120 9.77 9.86 6.97
C ALA A 120 10.91 10.67 6.36
N VAL A 121 12.12 10.58 6.93
CA VAL A 121 13.33 11.24 6.43
C VAL A 121 13.63 10.82 4.99
N GLY A 122 13.70 9.50 4.74
CA GLY A 122 14.04 8.99 3.42
C GLY A 122 13.04 9.39 2.34
N VAL A 123 11.74 9.32 2.66
CA VAL A 123 10.66 9.65 1.73
C VAL A 123 10.57 11.17 1.50
N ALA A 124 10.77 11.99 2.53
CA ALA A 124 10.79 13.45 2.40
C ALA A 124 12.02 13.97 1.64
N GLN A 125 13.17 13.31 1.76
CA GLN A 125 14.35 13.62 0.93
C GLN A 125 14.06 13.44 -0.57
N ASP A 126 13.28 12.42 -0.91
CA ASP A 126 12.88 12.16 -2.29
C ASP A 126 11.71 13.06 -2.74
N ASN A 127 10.88 13.52 -1.79
CA ASN A 127 9.72 14.39 -2.02
C ASN A 127 9.60 15.50 -0.95
N PRO A 128 10.41 16.57 -1.05
CA PRO A 128 10.39 17.64 -0.06
C PRO A 128 9.06 18.41 -0.05
N ASP A 129 8.39 18.51 -1.20
CA ASP A 129 7.06 19.15 -1.29
C ASP A 129 5.97 18.42 -0.48
N ALA A 130 6.15 17.13 -0.23
CA ALA A 130 5.23 16.31 0.56
C ALA A 130 5.66 16.20 2.03
N ALA A 131 6.73 16.86 2.46
CA ALA A 131 7.33 16.65 3.79
C ALA A 131 6.35 16.87 4.95
N VAL A 132 5.50 17.89 4.87
CA VAL A 132 4.46 18.17 5.89
C VAL A 132 3.50 16.98 6.03
N GLN A 133 2.93 16.52 4.90
CA GLN A 133 2.03 15.37 4.85
C GLN A 133 2.71 14.08 5.28
N ILE A 134 3.98 13.89 4.92
CA ILE A 134 4.77 12.71 5.32
C ILE A 134 4.95 12.69 6.84
N VAL A 135 5.34 13.81 7.44
CA VAL A 135 5.50 13.92 8.90
C VAL A 135 4.19 13.67 9.61
N ALA A 136 3.09 14.28 9.15
CA ALA A 136 1.77 14.08 9.72
C ALA A 136 1.30 12.62 9.62
N ALA A 137 1.37 12.03 8.42
CA ALA A 137 0.94 10.64 8.19
C ALA A 137 1.77 9.63 8.97
N VAL A 138 3.07 9.86 9.14
CA VAL A 138 3.95 8.97 9.93
C VAL A 138 3.72 9.14 11.43
N ALA A 139 3.55 10.37 11.90
CA ALA A 139 3.23 10.66 13.31
C ALA A 139 1.94 9.95 13.73
N GLU A 140 0.88 10.11 12.93
CA GLU A 140 -0.41 9.46 13.17
C GLU A 140 -0.30 7.93 13.10
N ALA A 141 0.30 7.39 12.05
CA ALA A 141 0.38 5.95 11.83
C ALA A 141 1.21 5.20 12.88
N SER A 142 2.23 5.85 13.44
CA SER A 142 3.11 5.27 14.45
C SER A 142 2.82 5.74 15.88
N ASP A 143 1.68 6.42 16.11
CA ASP A 143 1.27 6.94 17.42
C ASP A 143 2.40 7.77 18.08
N THR A 144 3.10 8.57 17.28
CA THR A 144 4.29 9.34 17.67
C THR A 144 4.02 10.83 17.47
N GLU A 145 4.54 11.66 18.36
CA GLU A 145 4.36 13.12 18.25
C GLU A 145 5.14 13.69 17.05
N VAL A 146 4.54 14.66 16.34
CA VAL A 146 5.19 15.40 15.23
C VAL A 146 6.55 15.93 15.63
N ALA A 147 6.65 16.50 16.83
CA ALA A 147 7.89 17.06 17.37
C ALA A 147 9.04 16.03 17.46
N ALA A 148 8.75 14.73 17.47
CA ALA A 148 9.78 13.69 17.46
C ALA A 148 10.32 13.37 16.06
N ILE A 149 9.53 13.63 15.02
CA ILE A 149 9.86 13.27 13.62
C ILE A 149 10.31 14.51 12.82
N ALA A 150 9.61 15.63 12.99
CA ALA A 150 9.79 16.85 12.22
C ALA A 150 11.23 17.39 12.21
N PRO A 151 12.00 17.42 13.33
CA PRO A 151 13.37 17.94 13.31
C PRO A 151 14.28 17.15 12.37
N SER A 152 14.18 15.81 12.40
CA SER A 152 14.98 14.92 11.55
C SER A 152 14.64 15.12 10.07
N VAL A 153 13.35 15.30 9.75
CA VAL A 153 12.89 15.55 8.39
C VAL A 153 13.31 16.95 7.91
N ALA A 154 13.15 17.97 8.76
CA ALA A 154 13.51 19.35 8.45
C ALA A 154 15.01 19.50 8.17
N GLU A 155 15.86 18.87 8.99
CA GLU A 155 17.30 18.80 8.77
C GLU A 155 17.62 18.14 7.42
N ALA A 156 16.94 17.04 7.11
CA ALA A 156 17.20 16.26 5.90
C ALA A 156 16.85 17.01 4.60
N ILE A 157 15.84 17.88 4.62
CA ILE A 157 15.39 18.65 3.44
C ILE A 157 15.84 20.13 3.48
N GLY A 158 16.44 20.58 4.59
CA GLY A 158 16.98 21.93 4.75
C GLY A 158 15.93 23.03 4.96
N VAL A 159 14.82 22.72 5.64
CA VAL A 159 13.79 23.70 6.04
C VAL A 159 13.83 23.97 7.55
N ASP A 160 13.08 24.97 8.01
CA ASP A 160 12.96 25.25 9.43
C ASP A 160 12.16 24.15 10.15
N GLU A 161 12.71 23.65 11.26
CA GLU A 161 12.11 22.58 12.05
C GLU A 161 10.78 22.97 12.69
N THR A 162 10.66 24.24 13.10
CA THR A 162 9.48 24.76 13.78
C THR A 162 8.36 24.97 12.77
N GLU A 163 8.67 25.59 11.62
CA GLU A 163 7.68 25.77 10.56
C GLU A 163 7.15 24.43 10.02
N LEU A 164 8.02 23.42 9.87
CA LEU A 164 7.59 22.09 9.44
C LEU A 164 6.71 21.40 10.48
N ALA A 165 7.09 21.47 11.76
CA ALA A 165 6.31 20.89 12.86
C ALA A 165 4.93 21.54 12.99
N GLU A 166 4.87 22.88 13.01
CA GLU A 166 3.61 23.63 13.11
C GLU A 166 2.68 23.33 11.92
N ALA A 167 3.24 23.23 10.70
CA ALA A 167 2.45 22.89 9.52
C ALA A 167 1.90 21.44 9.58
N ALA A 168 2.70 20.48 10.05
CA ALA A 168 2.28 19.08 10.14
C ALA A 168 1.30 18.82 11.29
N GLU A 169 1.43 19.57 12.39
CA GLU A 169 0.43 19.58 13.48
C GLU A 169 -0.89 20.19 13.00
N ALA A 170 -0.85 21.30 12.26
CA ALA A 170 -2.07 21.89 11.70
C ALA A 170 -2.83 20.92 10.77
N GLU A 171 -2.11 20.06 10.05
CA GLU A 171 -2.71 19.02 9.19
C GLU A 171 -3.47 17.95 9.98
N GLN A 172 -3.05 17.65 11.22
CA GLN A 172 -3.73 16.68 12.10
C GLN A 172 -4.95 17.27 12.83
N VAL A 173 -5.03 18.59 12.97
CA VAL A 173 -6.09 19.26 13.76
C VAL A 173 -7.41 19.37 12.98
N ASP A 174 -7.40 19.33 11.65
CA ASP A 174 -8.62 19.47 10.82
C ASP A 174 -9.62 18.31 11.02
N GLU A 175 -9.19 17.17 11.57
CA GLU A 175 -10.07 16.00 11.82
C GLU A 175 -10.72 16.01 13.22
N ALA A 176 -10.18 16.79 14.18
CA ALA A 176 -10.68 16.82 15.57
C ALA A 176 -11.86 17.79 15.77
N ASP A 177 -11.98 18.83 14.95
CA ASP A 177 -13.00 19.89 15.11
C ASP A 177 -14.37 19.50 14.51
N ALA A 178 -14.46 18.38 13.79
CA ALA A 178 -15.73 17.89 13.22
C ALA A 178 -16.63 17.11 14.22
N ILE A 179 -16.16 16.86 15.46
CA ILE A 179 -16.87 16.00 16.43
C ILE A 179 -17.61 16.80 17.52
N ASP A 180 -17.39 18.12 17.68
CA ASP A 180 -17.91 18.89 18.83
C ASP A 180 -19.20 19.72 18.58
N ASP A 181 -19.78 19.69 17.37
CA ASP A 181 -20.95 20.54 17.03
C ASP A 181 -22.32 19.82 17.14
N SER A 182 -22.42 18.72 17.89
CA SER A 182 -23.65 17.91 17.98
C SER A 182 -24.37 17.88 19.33
N ASP A 183 -23.87 18.53 20.40
CA ASP A 183 -24.46 18.40 21.75
C ASP A 183 -25.02 19.69 22.39
N ASP A 184 -25.04 20.84 21.70
CA ASP A 184 -25.54 22.12 22.26
C ASP A 184 -26.87 22.61 21.63
N SER A 185 -27.86 21.72 21.44
CA SER A 185 -29.16 22.10 20.83
C SER A 185 -30.43 21.69 21.59
N GLU A 186 -30.37 21.15 22.81
CA GLU A 186 -31.61 20.71 23.51
C GLU A 186 -31.86 21.30 24.91
N LEU A 187 -31.34 22.50 25.21
CA LEU A 187 -31.72 23.26 26.42
C LEU A 187 -32.12 24.71 26.13
N ALA A 188 -32.93 24.97 25.11
CA ALA A 188 -33.68 26.22 25.05
C ALA A 188 -34.96 26.12 24.22
N SER A 189 -36.09 26.21 24.93
CA SER A 189 -37.39 26.76 24.48
C SER A 189 -38.38 25.80 23.82
N GLY A 190 -39.43 25.40 24.57
CA GLY A 190 -40.65 24.83 24.00
C GLY A 190 -41.51 24.08 25.00
#